data_AF-A0A2A7SIC5-F1
#
_entry.id   AF-A0A2A7SIC5-F1
#
_cell.length_a   1.000
_cell.length_b   1.000
_cell.length_c   1.000
_cell.angle_alpha   90.00
_cell.angle_beta   90.00
_cell.angle_gamma   90.00
#
_symmetry.space_group_name_H-M   'P 1'
#
loop_
_entity.id
_entity.type
_entity.pdbx_description
1 polymer ?
#
loop_
_entity_poly.entity_id
_entity_poly.type
_entity_poly.pdbx_seq_one_letter_code
_entity_poly.pdbx_strand_id
1 'polypeptide(L)'
;MSTEMTKIRLHHAAALALFAASQFAHAGTPSVGSREYKVLLNPQAFQGAPADAANRFLTDLKASLAANGFDSSVKKSFAADHDRSVLYYDTAGNCAVKTAGYSMRQRNESGSLDIELKFGSASQGTSANTDVSGSSSKAKTKLEDDITPPARETFSHSTSEPLSSSKNINKLSDIKDLFPTTKTFDSIGGQALVPVSGLSIHELTFDGPTSDLGQEDADFTMTVWYANGSSTPALAEISFEVDVDDDGVFTDKVSSRSQLIFNTIQGMTNWVQSPSSTKTAWVYQYQPSFCSGQ
;
A
#
# COMPACT_ATOMS: atom_id res chain seq x y z
N MET A 1 -43.35 -17.95 82.46
CA MET A 1 -42.09 -17.22 82.76
C MET A 1 -41.01 -17.81 81.88
N SER A 2 -40.48 -17.02 80.93
CA SER A 2 -39.11 -17.04 80.37
C SER A 2 -38.49 -18.41 79.95
N THR A 3 -37.85 -18.62 78.80
CA THR A 3 -37.18 -17.74 77.83
C THR A 3 -36.90 -18.59 76.58
N GLU A 4 -36.84 -17.95 75.42
CA GLU A 4 -36.24 -18.47 74.18
C GLU A 4 -34.80 -19.00 74.39
N MET A 5 -34.38 -19.95 73.56
CA MET A 5 -33.00 -20.00 73.08
C MET A 5 -32.96 -20.34 71.58
N THR A 6 -32.58 -19.32 70.82
CA THR A 6 -32.40 -19.26 69.37
C THR A 6 -31.18 -20.08 68.94
N LYS A 7 -31.37 -20.92 67.92
CA LYS A 7 -30.32 -21.75 67.32
C LYS A 7 -29.41 -20.90 66.41
N ILE A 8 -28.12 -20.88 66.74
CA ILE A 8 -27.04 -20.34 65.91
C ILE A 8 -26.81 -21.31 64.74
N ARG A 9 -26.92 -20.82 63.50
CA ARG A 9 -26.53 -21.56 62.29
C ARG A 9 -25.07 -21.22 61.94
N LEU A 10 -24.24 -22.26 61.89
CA LEU A 10 -22.83 -22.19 61.49
C LEU A 10 -22.75 -22.18 59.95
N HIS A 11 -22.27 -21.09 59.36
CA HIS A 11 -21.99 -20.99 57.94
C HIS A 11 -20.72 -21.78 57.60
N HIS A 12 -20.85 -22.77 56.70
CA HIS A 12 -19.72 -23.46 56.08
C HIS A 12 -19.17 -22.58 54.95
N ALA A 13 -17.92 -22.16 55.07
CA ALA A 13 -17.16 -21.56 53.98
C ALA A 13 -16.67 -22.67 53.05
N ALA A 14 -17.18 -22.70 51.81
CA ALA A 14 -16.62 -23.52 50.74
C ALA A 14 -15.60 -22.67 49.97
N ALA A 15 -14.32 -23.07 50.05
CA ALA A 15 -13.26 -22.50 49.24
C ALA A 15 -13.40 -22.97 47.78
N LEU A 16 -13.72 -22.05 46.88
CA LEU A 16 -13.75 -22.29 45.43
C LEU A 16 -12.36 -21.97 44.87
N ALA A 17 -11.59 -23.01 44.52
CA ALA A 17 -10.34 -22.84 43.79
C ALA A 17 -10.66 -22.46 42.34
N LEU A 18 -10.48 -21.19 41.97
CA LEU A 18 -10.47 -20.77 40.57
C LEU A 18 -9.18 -21.24 39.90
N PHE A 19 -9.28 -22.25 39.04
CA PHE A 19 -8.30 -22.48 37.99
C PHE A 19 -8.45 -21.34 36.96
N ALA A 20 -7.60 -20.32 37.06
CA ALA A 20 -7.43 -19.34 35.99
C ALA A 20 -6.67 -20.01 34.85
N ALA A 21 -7.41 -20.60 33.89
CA ALA A 21 -6.84 -20.90 32.59
C ALA A 21 -6.56 -19.57 31.89
N SER A 22 -5.31 -19.12 31.93
CA SER A 22 -4.83 -18.02 31.10
C SER A 22 -4.91 -18.46 29.64
N GLN A 23 -6.01 -18.10 28.98
CA GLN A 23 -6.08 -18.15 27.53
C GLN A 23 -5.08 -17.10 27.03
N PHE A 24 -3.92 -17.57 26.56
CA PHE A 24 -3.11 -16.76 25.67
C PHE A 24 -3.96 -16.53 24.43
N ALA A 25 -4.56 -15.36 24.31
CA ALA A 25 -5.04 -14.87 23.04
C ALA A 25 -3.80 -14.78 22.14
N HIS A 26 -3.60 -15.79 21.28
CA HIS A 26 -2.75 -15.59 20.12
C HIS A 26 -3.44 -14.50 19.31
N ALA A 27 -2.92 -13.28 19.37
CA ALA A 27 -3.27 -12.26 18.39
C ALA A 27 -3.01 -12.91 17.02
N GLY A 28 -4.08 -13.10 16.24
CA GLY A 28 -3.98 -13.66 14.90
C GLY A 28 -3.05 -12.81 14.05
N THR A 29 -2.52 -13.38 12.97
CA THR A 29 -1.88 -12.57 11.93
C THR A 29 -2.91 -11.53 11.45
N PRO A 30 -2.58 -10.23 11.38
CA PRO A 30 -3.46 -9.23 10.81
C PRO A 30 -4.05 -9.68 9.47
N SER A 31 -5.35 -9.48 9.29
CA SER A 31 -6.03 -9.71 8.02
C SER A 31 -5.56 -8.69 6.98
N VAL A 32 -5.53 -9.12 5.72
CA VAL A 32 -5.35 -8.19 4.59
C VAL A 32 -6.64 -7.38 4.48
N GLY A 33 -6.54 -6.05 4.59
CA GLY A 33 -7.69 -5.14 4.52
C GLY A 33 -8.06 -4.75 3.09
N SER A 34 -7.12 -4.88 2.14
CA SER A 34 -7.40 -4.58 0.74
C SER A 34 -6.51 -5.35 -0.22
N ARG A 35 -7.00 -5.55 -1.44
CA ARG A 35 -6.24 -6.13 -2.56
C ARG A 35 -6.19 -5.13 -3.71
N GLU A 36 -4.99 -4.73 -4.11
CA GLU A 36 -4.78 -3.73 -5.15
C GLU A 36 -4.11 -4.35 -6.38
N TYR A 37 -4.73 -4.18 -7.55
CA TYR A 37 -4.22 -4.68 -8.82
C TYR A 37 -3.61 -3.53 -9.62
N LYS A 38 -2.36 -3.67 -10.05
CA LYS A 38 -1.58 -2.55 -10.64
C LYS A 38 -0.99 -2.93 -11.98
N VAL A 39 -1.18 -2.07 -12.99
CA VAL A 39 -0.59 -2.27 -14.32
C VAL A 39 0.07 -0.97 -14.79
N LEU A 40 1.36 -1.03 -15.11
CA LEU A 40 2.02 0.08 -15.80
C LEU A 40 1.52 0.22 -17.23
N LEU A 41 1.24 1.45 -17.61
CA LEU A 41 0.75 1.85 -18.93
C LEU A 41 1.85 2.57 -19.71
N ASN A 42 1.70 2.61 -21.04
CA ASN A 42 2.55 3.37 -21.93
C ASN A 42 2.44 4.87 -21.59
N PRO A 43 3.50 5.51 -21.05
CA PRO A 43 3.43 6.90 -20.61
C PRO A 43 3.18 7.88 -21.77
N GLN A 44 3.57 7.52 -23.00
CA GLN A 44 3.36 8.38 -24.18
C GLN A 44 1.88 8.61 -24.49
N ALA A 45 0.99 7.69 -24.10
CA ALA A 45 -0.46 7.86 -24.28
C ALA A 45 -1.05 9.00 -23.44
N PHE A 46 -0.31 9.47 -22.42
CA PHE A 46 -0.74 10.49 -21.46
C PHE A 46 -0.10 11.86 -21.71
N GLN A 47 0.63 12.04 -22.81
CA GLN A 47 1.29 13.31 -23.12
C GLN A 47 0.26 14.43 -23.37
N GLY A 48 0.49 15.60 -22.78
CA GLY A 48 -0.28 16.83 -22.99
C GLY A 48 -1.66 16.90 -22.31
N ALA A 49 -2.42 15.81 -22.30
CA ALA A 49 -3.78 15.77 -21.72
C ALA A 49 -4.02 14.46 -20.92
N PRO A 50 -3.38 14.30 -19.75
CA PRO A 50 -3.43 13.06 -18.99
C PRO A 50 -4.85 12.71 -18.49
N ALA A 51 -5.67 13.69 -18.11
CA ALA A 51 -7.06 13.46 -17.69
C ALA A 51 -7.94 12.90 -18.83
N ASP A 52 -7.79 13.45 -20.04
CA ASP A 52 -8.50 12.96 -21.22
C ASP A 52 -8.03 11.56 -21.61
N ALA A 53 -6.72 11.30 -21.53
CA ALA A 53 -6.14 9.99 -21.76
C ALA A 53 -6.68 8.94 -20.78
N ALA A 54 -6.80 9.28 -19.49
CA ALA A 54 -7.38 8.41 -18.48
C ALA A 54 -8.84 8.03 -18.82
N ASN A 55 -9.65 9.00 -19.27
CA ASN A 55 -11.04 8.74 -19.64
C ASN A 55 -11.20 8.01 -21.00
N ARG A 56 -10.25 8.17 -21.94
CA ARG A 56 -10.17 7.32 -23.14
C ARG A 56 -9.82 5.88 -22.77
N PHE A 57 -8.81 5.67 -21.91
CA PHE A 57 -8.50 4.35 -21.37
C PHE A 57 -9.73 3.70 -20.72
N LEU A 58 -10.46 4.45 -19.89
CA LEU A 58 -11.69 3.95 -19.26
C LEU A 58 -12.76 3.53 -20.26
N THR A 59 -12.90 4.29 -21.36
CA THR A 59 -13.85 3.95 -22.43
C THR A 59 -13.46 2.65 -23.12
N ASP A 60 -12.18 2.48 -23.45
CA ASP A 60 -11.66 1.27 -24.07
C ASP A 60 -11.72 0.06 -23.12
N LEU A 61 -11.49 0.29 -21.82
CA LEU A 61 -11.63 -0.73 -20.79
C LEU A 61 -13.07 -1.22 -20.69
N LYS A 62 -14.06 -0.31 -20.63
CA LYS A 62 -15.49 -0.67 -20.61
C LYS A 62 -15.88 -1.51 -21.83
N ALA A 63 -15.42 -1.13 -23.02
CA ALA A 63 -15.66 -1.89 -24.24
C ALA A 63 -14.98 -3.28 -24.20
N SER A 64 -13.74 -3.34 -23.73
CA SER A 64 -12.97 -4.59 -23.62
C SER A 64 -13.57 -5.53 -22.58
N LEU A 65 -14.04 -5.02 -21.44
CA LEU A 65 -14.72 -5.80 -20.41
C LEU A 65 -16.01 -6.43 -20.94
N ALA A 66 -16.83 -5.66 -21.65
CA ALA A 66 -18.05 -6.16 -22.29
C ALA A 66 -17.73 -7.27 -23.31
N ALA A 67 -16.68 -7.10 -24.11
CA ALA A 67 -16.23 -8.11 -25.07
C ALA A 67 -15.69 -9.40 -24.41
N ASN A 68 -15.15 -9.28 -23.20
CA ASN A 68 -14.64 -10.42 -22.40
C ASN A 68 -15.68 -10.99 -21.43
N GLY A 69 -16.96 -10.66 -21.60
CA GLY A 69 -18.06 -11.25 -20.83
C GLY A 69 -18.18 -10.76 -19.39
N PHE A 70 -17.64 -9.57 -19.08
CA PHE A 70 -17.88 -8.94 -17.79
C PHE A 70 -19.38 -8.65 -17.62
N ASP A 71 -19.96 -9.23 -16.57
CA ASP A 71 -21.40 -9.25 -16.31
C ASP A 71 -21.85 -8.14 -15.35
N SER A 72 -21.04 -7.09 -15.22
CA SER A 72 -21.25 -5.96 -14.33
C SER A 72 -20.86 -4.65 -15.00
N SER A 73 -20.81 -3.55 -14.24
CA SER A 73 -20.60 -2.21 -14.77
C SER A 73 -19.45 -1.49 -14.09
N VAL A 74 -18.70 -0.72 -14.87
CA VAL A 74 -17.80 0.34 -14.38
C VAL A 74 -18.52 1.68 -14.52
N LYS A 75 -18.71 2.40 -13.42
CA LYS A 75 -19.45 3.68 -13.36
C LYS A 75 -18.48 4.85 -13.23
N LYS A 76 -19.02 6.07 -13.33
CA LYS A 76 -18.29 7.34 -13.22
C LYS A 76 -17.16 7.48 -14.26
N SER A 77 -16.36 8.51 -14.07
CA SER A 77 -15.25 8.96 -14.91
C SER A 77 -14.09 9.35 -14.00
N PHE A 78 -12.87 9.35 -14.55
CA PHE A 78 -11.70 9.86 -13.86
C PHE A 78 -11.78 11.37 -13.72
N ALA A 79 -11.52 11.87 -12.51
CA ALA A 79 -11.39 13.28 -12.17
C ALA A 79 -10.05 13.51 -11.47
N ALA A 80 -9.50 14.72 -11.54
CA ALA A 80 -8.27 15.06 -10.85
C ALA A 80 -8.42 14.85 -9.33
N ASP A 81 -7.41 14.22 -8.73
CA ASP A 81 -7.38 13.87 -7.31
C ASP A 81 -6.17 14.54 -6.64
N HIS A 82 -5.01 13.89 -6.62
CA HIS A 82 -3.77 14.47 -6.11
C HIS A 82 -2.89 15.12 -7.18
N ASP A 83 -2.27 16.24 -6.80
CA ASP A 83 -1.15 16.89 -7.48
C ASP A 83 -0.05 17.13 -6.44
N ARG A 84 1.03 16.33 -6.50
CA ARG A 84 2.03 16.29 -5.44
C ARG A 84 3.42 15.93 -5.93
N SER A 85 4.44 16.20 -5.11
CA SER A 85 5.78 15.68 -5.36
C SER A 85 6.07 14.44 -4.54
N VAL A 86 6.89 13.54 -5.10
CA VAL A 86 7.27 12.26 -4.49
C VAL A 86 8.78 12.09 -4.57
N LEU A 87 9.39 11.68 -3.46
CA LEU A 87 10.80 11.31 -3.37
C LEU A 87 10.90 9.91 -2.77
N TYR A 88 11.64 9.01 -3.42
CA TYR A 88 12.02 7.74 -2.82
C TYR A 88 13.41 7.87 -2.23
N TYR A 89 13.65 7.25 -1.07
CA TYR A 89 14.91 7.33 -0.36
C TYR A 89 15.55 5.96 -0.17
N ASP A 90 16.86 5.89 -0.43
CA ASP A 90 17.69 4.72 -0.10
C ASP A 90 19.16 5.15 0.03
N THR A 91 20.03 4.23 0.42
CA THR A 91 21.47 4.43 0.54
C THR A 91 22.15 4.17 -0.81
N ALA A 92 22.87 5.18 -1.31
CA ALA A 92 23.60 5.04 -2.57
C ALA A 92 24.68 3.97 -2.47
N GLY A 93 24.81 3.16 -3.51
CA GLY A 93 25.85 2.16 -3.69
C GLY A 93 25.54 0.77 -3.16
N ASN A 94 24.54 0.62 -2.29
CA ASN A 94 24.13 -0.69 -1.75
C ASN A 94 22.61 -0.85 -1.59
N CYS A 95 21.83 0.22 -1.69
CA CYS A 95 20.37 0.21 -1.55
C CYS A 95 19.90 -0.60 -0.33
N ALA A 96 20.37 -0.20 0.86
CA ALA A 96 20.16 -0.94 2.11
C ALA A 96 18.67 -1.01 2.51
N VAL A 97 17.86 0.01 2.21
CA VAL A 97 16.41 0.01 2.44
C VAL A 97 15.76 -1.07 1.56
N LYS A 98 16.01 -1.03 0.25
CA LYS A 98 15.52 -2.04 -0.69
C LYS A 98 16.01 -3.44 -0.37
N THR A 99 17.29 -3.59 -0.04
CA THR A 99 17.92 -4.89 0.28
C THR A 99 17.31 -5.50 1.54
N ALA A 100 16.87 -4.68 2.49
CA ALA A 100 16.14 -5.11 3.67
C ALA A 100 14.66 -5.46 3.39
N GLY A 101 14.18 -5.32 2.15
CA GLY A 101 12.79 -5.59 1.76
C GLY A 101 11.84 -4.40 1.93
N TYR A 102 12.37 -3.22 2.22
CA TYR A 102 11.59 -2.00 2.42
C TYR A 102 11.64 -1.07 1.21
N SER A 103 10.67 -0.17 1.14
CA SER A 103 10.72 1.05 0.36
C SER A 103 10.33 2.21 1.26
N MET A 104 10.95 3.36 1.03
CA MET A 104 10.66 4.58 1.76
C MET A 104 10.38 5.71 0.79
N ARG A 105 9.25 6.38 0.98
CA ARG A 105 8.85 7.50 0.13
C ARG A 105 8.33 8.67 0.95
N GLN A 106 8.72 9.87 0.56
CA GLN A 106 8.13 11.11 1.01
C GLN A 106 7.16 11.62 -0.05
N ARG A 107 6.01 12.13 0.38
CA ARG A 107 5.05 12.86 -0.47
C ARG A 107 4.90 14.28 0.06
N ASN A 108 4.81 15.25 -0.85
CA ASN A 108 4.48 16.64 -0.52
C ASN A 108 3.29 17.10 -1.34
N GLU A 109 2.19 17.36 -0.68
CA GLU A 109 0.96 17.85 -1.30
C GLU A 109 0.56 19.17 -0.65
N SER A 110 0.64 20.25 -1.44
CA SER A 110 0.32 21.61 -0.96
C SER A 110 1.03 22.01 0.35
N GLY A 111 2.25 21.52 0.58
CA GLY A 111 3.05 21.78 1.78
C GLY A 111 2.83 20.79 2.93
N SER A 112 1.86 19.88 2.82
CA SER A 112 1.70 18.74 3.73
C SER A 112 2.69 17.66 3.34
N LEU A 113 3.60 17.33 4.26
CA LEU A 113 4.61 16.31 4.06
C LEU A 113 4.22 15.04 4.82
N ASP A 114 4.27 13.91 4.13
CA ASP A 114 4.15 12.58 4.71
C ASP A 114 5.36 11.73 4.32
N ILE A 115 5.78 10.87 5.22
CA ILE A 115 6.80 9.84 5.00
C ILE A 115 6.13 8.47 5.17
N GLU A 116 6.38 7.57 4.22
CA GLU A 116 5.88 6.21 4.27
C GLU A 116 7.04 5.23 4.26
N LEU A 117 6.93 4.23 5.13
CA LEU A 117 7.77 3.04 5.12
C LEU A 117 6.87 1.85 4.77
N LYS A 118 7.17 1.16 3.66
CA LYS A 118 6.45 -0.03 3.19
C LYS A 118 7.41 -1.22 3.11
N PHE A 119 7.04 -2.33 3.72
CA PHE A 119 7.71 -3.63 3.59
C PHE A 119 6.90 -4.55 2.69
N GLY A 120 7.55 -5.23 1.74
CA GLY A 120 6.90 -6.16 0.82
C GLY A 120 7.42 -7.59 0.96
N SER A 121 6.52 -8.58 0.95
CA SER A 121 6.88 -10.00 1.01
C SER A 121 5.89 -10.88 0.26
N ALA A 122 6.36 -12.01 -0.27
CA ALA A 122 5.48 -13.05 -0.81
C ALA A 122 4.73 -13.83 0.30
N SER A 123 5.06 -13.61 1.57
CA SER A 123 4.43 -14.25 2.72
C SER A 123 3.61 -13.22 3.49
N GLN A 124 2.27 -13.39 3.53
CA GLN A 124 1.38 -12.54 4.31
C GLN A 124 1.82 -12.47 5.77
N GLY A 125 2.09 -13.63 6.38
CA GLY A 125 2.54 -13.69 7.78
C GLY A 125 3.86 -12.97 8.01
N THR A 126 4.80 -13.02 7.06
CA THR A 126 6.05 -12.25 7.16
C THR A 126 5.79 -10.76 7.04
N SER A 127 4.95 -10.34 6.09
CA SER A 127 4.63 -8.92 5.88
C SER A 127 3.90 -8.33 7.09
N ALA A 128 2.83 -8.99 7.54
CA ALA A 128 2.00 -8.57 8.66
C ALA A 128 2.76 -8.47 9.99
N ASN A 129 3.74 -9.38 10.22
CA ASN A 129 4.56 -9.37 11.43
C ASN A 129 5.83 -8.52 11.31
N THR A 130 6.12 -7.97 10.13
CA THR A 130 7.24 -7.05 9.95
C THR A 130 6.83 -5.67 10.43
N ASP A 131 7.64 -5.10 11.30
CA ASP A 131 7.34 -3.84 11.93
C ASP A 131 7.58 -2.66 10.97
N VAL A 132 6.54 -1.85 10.84
CA VAL A 132 6.52 -0.56 10.13
C VAL A 132 5.79 0.50 10.98
N SER A 133 5.65 0.28 12.28
CA SER A 133 4.81 1.14 13.14
C SER A 133 5.33 2.56 13.19
N GLY A 134 4.42 3.52 12.99
CA GLY A 134 4.69 4.94 13.11
C GLY A 134 4.70 5.40 14.57
N SER A 135 5.24 6.59 14.81
CA SER A 135 5.38 7.17 16.15
C SER A 135 4.19 8.02 16.59
N SER A 136 3.48 8.60 15.63
CA SER A 136 2.38 9.53 15.89
C SER A 136 1.01 8.85 15.87
N SER A 137 0.05 9.43 16.59
CA SER A 137 -1.35 9.01 16.54
C SER A 137 -2.04 9.27 15.20
N LYS A 138 -1.38 9.99 14.28
CA LYS A 138 -1.86 10.24 12.91
C LYS A 138 -1.27 9.25 11.91
N ALA A 139 -0.39 8.36 12.35
CA ALA A 139 0.14 7.30 11.51
C ALA A 139 -1.01 6.41 11.02
N LYS A 140 -0.99 6.10 9.73
CA LYS A 140 -1.97 5.20 9.10
C LYS A 140 -1.24 3.98 8.61
N THR A 141 -1.58 2.83 9.19
CA THR A 141 -0.99 1.55 8.85
C THR A 141 -1.98 0.71 8.06
N LYS A 142 -1.50 0.05 7.01
CA LYS A 142 -2.28 -0.85 6.15
C LYS A 142 -1.49 -2.12 5.86
N LEU A 143 -2.20 -3.26 5.81
CA LEU A 143 -1.72 -4.50 5.22
C LEU A 143 -2.53 -4.78 3.95
N GLU A 144 -1.84 -4.78 2.82
CA GLU A 144 -2.43 -4.86 1.48
C GLU A 144 -1.89 -6.09 0.74
N ASP A 145 -2.67 -6.63 -0.19
CA ASP A 145 -2.27 -7.63 -1.15
C ASP A 145 -2.12 -7.00 -2.54
N ASP A 146 -0.88 -6.75 -2.96
CA ASP A 146 -0.55 -6.12 -4.23
C ASP A 146 -0.39 -7.16 -5.36
N ILE A 147 -1.20 -7.06 -6.41
CA ILE A 147 -1.16 -7.93 -7.59
C ILE A 147 -0.63 -7.16 -8.80
N THR A 148 0.47 -7.64 -9.39
CA THR A 148 1.11 -7.03 -10.59
C THR A 148 1.27 -8.03 -11.72
N PRO A 149 1.38 -7.64 -13.01
CA PRO A 149 1.45 -8.60 -14.10
C PRO A 149 2.64 -9.58 -13.97
N PRO A 150 2.45 -10.86 -14.35
CA PRO A 150 1.23 -11.48 -14.87
C PRO A 150 0.36 -12.16 -13.79
N ALA A 151 0.16 -11.52 -12.63
CA ALA A 151 -0.37 -12.07 -11.36
C ALA A 151 0.72 -12.47 -10.35
N ARG A 152 1.74 -11.62 -10.20
CA ARG A 152 2.68 -11.66 -9.08
C ARG A 152 2.05 -10.99 -7.88
N GLU A 153 1.82 -11.79 -6.85
CA GLU A 153 1.30 -11.40 -5.54
C GLU A 153 2.43 -10.90 -4.64
N THR A 154 2.19 -9.83 -3.89
CA THR A 154 3.09 -9.31 -2.86
C THR A 154 2.26 -8.69 -1.73
N PHE A 155 2.40 -9.23 -0.53
CA PHE A 155 1.80 -8.64 0.65
C PHE A 155 2.64 -7.47 1.13
N SER A 156 2.02 -6.32 1.29
CA SER A 156 2.68 -5.08 1.66
C SER A 156 2.14 -4.55 2.99
N HIS A 157 3.02 -4.42 3.97
CA HIS A 157 2.71 -3.76 5.23
C HIS A 157 3.34 -2.38 5.21
N SER A 158 2.53 -1.33 5.33
CA SER A 158 3.02 0.05 5.25
C SER A 158 2.44 0.93 6.32
N THR A 159 3.21 1.93 6.71
CA THR A 159 2.71 3.05 7.51
C THR A 159 3.10 4.35 6.87
N SER A 160 2.11 5.23 6.68
CA SER A 160 2.30 6.64 6.34
C SER A 160 2.19 7.48 7.60
N GLU A 161 3.11 8.43 7.79
CA GLU A 161 3.17 9.31 8.95
C GLU A 161 3.44 10.76 8.54
N PRO A 162 2.80 11.76 9.21
CA PRO A 162 3.12 13.15 8.98
C PRO A 162 4.58 13.47 9.27
N LEU A 163 5.23 14.14 8.32
CA LEU A 163 6.60 14.59 8.42
C LEU A 163 6.64 16.10 8.68
N SER A 164 7.30 16.53 9.75
CA SER A 164 7.49 17.97 10.02
C SER A 164 8.30 18.62 8.89
N SER A 165 7.92 19.83 8.46
CA SER A 165 8.68 20.60 7.46
C SER A 165 10.09 20.98 7.90
N SER A 166 10.40 20.90 9.20
CA SER A 166 11.74 21.11 9.75
C SER A 166 12.57 19.83 9.86
N LYS A 167 11.97 18.65 9.64
CA LYS A 167 12.65 17.36 9.74
C LYS A 167 13.45 17.12 8.47
N ASN A 168 14.76 16.93 8.63
CA ASN A 168 15.63 16.53 7.54
C ASN A 168 15.89 15.02 7.60
N ILE A 169 15.77 14.35 6.46
CA ILE A 169 16.03 12.93 6.29
C ILE A 169 17.33 12.78 5.50
N ASN A 170 18.47 12.68 6.19
CA ASN A 170 19.79 12.61 5.58
C ASN A 170 20.52 11.29 5.87
N LYS A 171 20.09 10.55 6.88
CA LYS A 171 20.66 9.27 7.30
C LYS A 171 19.56 8.30 7.71
N LEU A 172 19.86 7.00 7.70
CA LEU A 172 18.94 5.98 8.20
C LEU A 172 18.57 6.17 9.68
N SER A 173 19.45 6.74 10.51
CA SER A 173 19.12 7.06 11.90
C SER A 173 18.05 8.14 12.03
N ASP A 174 17.87 8.98 11.01
CA ASP A 174 16.94 10.13 11.07
C ASP A 174 15.48 9.70 10.99
N ILE A 175 15.20 8.46 10.60
CA ILE A 175 13.83 7.91 10.54
C ILE A 175 13.45 7.12 11.80
N LYS A 176 14.38 6.94 12.74
CA LYS A 176 14.16 6.14 13.95
C LYS A 176 13.13 6.74 14.89
N ASP A 177 13.00 8.06 14.96
CA ASP A 177 11.94 8.69 15.75
C ASP A 177 10.57 8.58 15.08
N LEU A 178 10.52 8.46 13.75
CA LEU A 178 9.29 8.25 12.97
C LEU A 178 8.84 6.78 13.03
N PHE A 179 9.76 5.82 12.90
CA PHE A 179 9.48 4.38 12.93
C PHE A 179 10.25 3.69 14.07
N PRO A 180 9.94 3.99 15.35
CA PRO A 180 10.78 3.67 16.51
C PRO A 180 11.01 2.19 16.76
N THR A 181 10.12 1.34 16.27
CA THR A 181 10.17 -0.10 16.47
C THR A 181 10.81 -0.83 15.29
N THR A 182 11.06 -0.15 14.16
CA THR A 182 11.81 -0.70 13.02
C THR A 182 13.30 -0.78 13.33
N LYS A 183 13.77 -1.93 13.82
CA LYS A 183 15.17 -2.12 14.25
C LYS A 183 16.14 -2.54 13.14
N THR A 184 15.63 -2.89 11.95
CA THR A 184 16.45 -3.45 10.85
C THR A 184 17.60 -2.51 10.44
N PHE A 185 17.41 -1.20 10.61
CA PHE A 185 18.38 -0.17 10.24
C PHE A 185 19.35 0.24 11.36
N ASP A 186 19.18 -0.27 12.60
CA ASP A 186 19.93 0.24 13.77
C ASP A 186 21.46 0.08 13.61
N SER A 187 21.91 -1.04 13.02
CA SER A 187 23.34 -1.31 12.79
C SER A 187 23.96 -0.46 11.67
N ILE A 188 23.12 0.13 10.81
CA ILE A 188 23.53 0.92 9.64
C ILE A 188 23.02 2.35 9.68
N GLY A 189 22.55 2.82 10.85
CA GLY A 189 21.91 4.13 11.01
C GLY A 189 22.76 5.32 10.54
N GLY A 190 24.09 5.19 10.54
CA GLY A 190 25.00 6.22 10.05
C GLY A 190 25.07 6.39 8.53
N GLN A 191 24.55 5.45 7.74
CA GLN A 191 24.60 5.52 6.27
C GLN A 191 23.75 6.68 5.76
N ALA A 192 24.27 7.38 4.75
CA ALA A 192 23.60 8.51 4.12
C ALA A 192 22.38 8.02 3.34
N LEU A 193 21.27 8.72 3.53
CA LEU A 193 20.00 8.47 2.90
C LEU A 193 19.73 9.59 1.90
N VAL A 194 19.52 9.24 0.63
CA VAL A 194 19.42 10.21 -0.47
C VAL A 194 18.26 9.83 -1.39
N PRO A 195 17.74 10.78 -2.19
CA PRO A 195 16.78 10.46 -3.23
C PRO A 195 17.34 9.42 -4.19
N VAL A 196 16.60 8.32 -4.39
CA VAL A 196 17.00 7.22 -5.28
C VAL A 196 17.17 7.75 -6.70
N SER A 197 18.32 7.46 -7.31
CA SER A 197 18.65 7.90 -8.68
C SER A 197 18.62 9.43 -8.87
N GLY A 198 18.69 10.22 -7.79
CA GLY A 198 18.49 11.67 -7.83
C GLY A 198 17.11 12.10 -8.32
N LEU A 199 16.12 11.19 -8.26
CA LEU A 199 14.78 11.43 -8.79
C LEU A 199 13.97 12.37 -7.91
N SER A 200 13.38 13.38 -8.54
CA SER A 200 12.22 14.09 -8.06
C SER A 200 11.04 13.80 -8.99
N ILE A 201 9.93 13.33 -8.43
CA ILE A 201 8.74 12.95 -9.19
C ILE A 201 7.65 14.00 -8.92
N HIS A 202 7.02 14.49 -9.98
CA HIS A 202 5.72 15.14 -9.92
C HIS A 202 4.66 14.09 -10.27
N GLU A 203 3.77 13.81 -9.34
CA GLU A 203 2.71 12.81 -9.45
C GLU A 203 1.36 13.52 -9.61
N LEU A 204 0.67 13.19 -10.71
CA LEU A 204 -0.74 13.47 -10.89
C LEU A 204 -1.52 12.17 -10.72
N THR A 205 -2.62 12.23 -9.97
CA THR A 205 -3.57 11.11 -9.89
C THR A 205 -4.95 11.55 -10.34
N PHE A 206 -5.68 10.61 -10.91
CA PHE A 206 -7.06 10.76 -11.28
C PHE A 206 -7.85 9.59 -10.71
N ASP A 207 -8.89 9.87 -9.93
CA ASP A 207 -9.71 8.88 -9.25
C ASP A 207 -11.18 9.02 -9.68
N GLY A 208 -12.02 8.06 -9.28
CA GLY A 208 -13.47 8.18 -9.34
C GLY A 208 -14.20 6.99 -9.96
N PRO A 209 -13.70 6.29 -11.01
CA PRO A 209 -14.39 5.14 -11.55
C PRO A 209 -14.45 4.01 -10.54
N THR A 210 -15.62 3.40 -10.41
CA THR A 210 -15.81 2.24 -9.54
C THR A 210 -16.48 1.11 -10.31
N SER A 211 -16.12 -0.13 -10.00
CA SER A 211 -16.71 -1.32 -10.61
C SER A 211 -17.35 -2.21 -9.56
N ASP A 212 -18.59 -2.60 -9.79
CA ASP A 212 -19.33 -3.53 -8.92
C ASP A 212 -18.79 -4.96 -9.10
N LEU A 213 -18.20 -5.53 -8.04
CA LEU A 213 -17.70 -6.90 -7.99
C LEU A 213 -18.69 -7.87 -7.30
N GLY A 214 -19.85 -7.37 -6.88
CA GLY A 214 -20.93 -8.12 -6.25
C GLY A 214 -21.10 -7.72 -4.79
N GLN A 215 -20.19 -8.17 -3.92
CA GLN A 215 -20.21 -7.82 -2.49
C GLN A 215 -19.36 -6.60 -2.18
N GLU A 216 -18.30 -6.39 -2.96
CA GLU A 216 -17.38 -5.26 -2.85
C GLU A 216 -17.34 -4.47 -4.16
N ASP A 217 -16.81 -3.27 -4.09
CA ASP A 217 -16.48 -2.44 -5.25
C ASP A 217 -14.96 -2.46 -5.51
N ALA A 218 -14.58 -2.26 -6.77
CA ALA A 218 -13.21 -1.95 -7.17
C ALA A 218 -13.10 -0.46 -7.50
N ASP A 219 -12.26 0.26 -6.77
CA ASP A 219 -12.02 1.69 -6.94
C ASP A 219 -10.77 1.94 -7.78
N PHE A 220 -10.93 2.62 -8.92
CA PHE A 220 -9.85 2.79 -9.89
C PHE A 220 -9.13 4.11 -9.72
N THR A 221 -7.79 4.06 -9.69
CA THR A 221 -6.93 5.24 -9.74
C THR A 221 -5.99 5.16 -10.94
N MET A 222 -5.93 6.25 -11.72
CA MET A 222 -4.91 6.46 -12.75
C MET A 222 -3.82 7.37 -12.19
N THR A 223 -2.56 6.97 -12.29
CA THR A 223 -1.41 7.78 -11.90
C THR A 223 -0.54 8.11 -13.10
N VAL A 224 -0.05 9.35 -13.19
CA VAL A 224 0.96 9.79 -14.16
C VAL A 224 2.12 10.44 -13.43
N TRP A 225 3.34 10.01 -13.73
CA TRP A 225 4.57 10.54 -13.14
C TRP A 225 5.37 11.34 -14.16
N TYR A 226 5.91 12.46 -13.70
CA TYR A 226 6.85 13.30 -14.44
C TYR A 226 8.15 13.37 -13.66
N ALA A 227 9.27 13.07 -14.31
CA ALA A 227 10.57 13.01 -13.66
C ALA A 227 11.34 14.32 -13.83
N ASN A 228 11.94 14.81 -12.73
CA ASN A 228 12.94 15.89 -12.71
C ASN A 228 12.48 17.17 -13.44
N GLY A 229 11.22 17.55 -13.28
CA GLY A 229 10.64 18.75 -13.90
C GLY A 229 10.32 18.62 -15.39
N SER A 230 10.44 17.43 -15.97
CA SER A 230 10.01 17.15 -17.35
C SER A 230 8.50 17.34 -17.51
N SER A 231 8.06 17.86 -18.66
CA SER A 231 6.64 17.86 -19.06
C SER A 231 6.21 16.59 -19.81
N THR A 232 7.16 15.69 -20.08
CA THR A 232 6.89 14.39 -20.71
C THR A 232 6.63 13.35 -19.61
N PRO A 233 5.50 12.61 -19.66
CA PRO A 233 5.26 11.53 -18.73
C PRO A 233 6.39 10.50 -18.77
N ALA A 234 6.90 10.14 -17.60
CA ALA A 234 7.96 9.16 -17.42
C ALA A 234 7.40 7.76 -17.09
N LEU A 235 6.24 7.71 -16.44
CA LEU A 235 5.52 6.49 -16.08
C LEU A 235 4.02 6.80 -15.98
N ALA A 236 3.19 5.84 -16.36
CA ALA A 236 1.77 5.85 -16.07
C ALA A 236 1.36 4.50 -15.47
N GLU A 237 0.38 4.49 -14.57
CA GLU A 237 -0.13 3.28 -13.92
C GLU A 237 -1.65 3.39 -13.78
N ILE A 238 -2.35 2.30 -14.07
CA ILE A 238 -3.72 2.10 -13.60
C ILE A 238 -3.66 1.13 -12.42
N SER A 239 -4.37 1.46 -11.35
CA SER A 239 -4.66 0.52 -10.29
C SER A 239 -6.16 0.45 -10.02
N PHE A 240 -6.59 -0.67 -9.43
CA PHE A 240 -7.86 -0.70 -8.71
C PHE A 240 -7.70 -1.44 -7.38
N GLU A 241 -8.24 -0.84 -6.32
CA GLU A 241 -8.24 -1.40 -4.96
C GLU A 241 -9.61 -2.04 -4.70
N VAL A 242 -9.59 -3.19 -4.06
CA VAL A 242 -10.77 -3.86 -3.51
C VAL A 242 -10.58 -3.93 -2.01
N ASP A 243 -11.31 -3.10 -1.29
CA ASP A 243 -11.33 -3.11 0.17
C ASP A 243 -12.23 -4.23 0.68
N VAL A 244 -11.85 -4.81 1.81
CA VAL A 244 -12.71 -5.69 2.61
C VAL A 244 -12.66 -5.19 4.04
N ASP A 245 -13.82 -5.11 4.71
CA ASP A 245 -13.87 -4.73 6.13
C ASP A 245 -13.05 -5.72 6.99
N ASP A 246 -12.77 -5.40 8.26
CA ASP A 246 -11.83 -6.13 9.15
C ASP A 246 -12.16 -7.64 9.37
N ASP A 247 -13.31 -8.13 8.92
CA ASP A 247 -13.72 -9.54 8.91
C ASP A 247 -14.16 -10.06 7.52
N GLY A 248 -13.97 -9.24 6.48
CA GLY A 248 -14.37 -9.50 5.11
C GLY A 248 -13.48 -10.54 4.44
N VAL A 249 -14.04 -11.27 3.48
CA VAL A 249 -13.34 -12.30 2.72
C VAL A 249 -13.46 -11.96 1.24
N PHE A 250 -12.35 -12.01 0.51
CA PHE A 250 -12.35 -11.96 -0.95
C PHE A 250 -13.09 -13.20 -1.52
N THR A 251 -14.40 -13.10 -1.67
CA THR A 251 -15.21 -14.22 -2.19
C THR A 251 -14.77 -14.63 -3.59
N ASP A 252 -15.12 -15.85 -4.00
CA ASP A 252 -14.83 -16.35 -5.35
C ASP A 252 -15.36 -15.42 -6.45
N LYS A 253 -16.53 -14.80 -6.20
CA LYS A 253 -17.13 -13.86 -7.15
C LYS A 253 -16.32 -12.56 -7.25
N VAL A 254 -15.94 -11.98 -6.12
CA VAL A 254 -15.08 -10.78 -6.09
C VAL A 254 -13.75 -11.08 -6.78
N SER A 255 -13.08 -12.16 -6.36
CA SER A 255 -11.78 -12.58 -6.90
C SER A 255 -11.83 -12.86 -8.41
N SER A 256 -12.83 -13.59 -8.90
CA SER A 256 -12.95 -13.90 -10.33
C SER A 256 -13.24 -12.66 -11.19
N ARG A 257 -14.06 -11.73 -10.70
CA ARG A 257 -14.33 -10.47 -11.38
C ARG A 257 -13.12 -9.54 -11.39
N SER A 258 -12.41 -9.41 -10.27
CA SER A 258 -11.14 -8.67 -10.22
C SER A 258 -10.11 -9.25 -11.18
N GLN A 259 -9.95 -10.58 -11.22
CA GLN A 259 -9.04 -11.23 -12.14
C GLN A 259 -9.43 -11.00 -13.61
N LEU A 260 -10.73 -11.02 -13.93
CA LEU A 260 -11.22 -10.70 -15.27
C LEU A 260 -10.88 -9.26 -15.67
N ILE A 261 -11.10 -8.29 -14.78
CA ILE A 261 -10.71 -6.89 -15.01
C ILE A 261 -9.21 -6.79 -15.25
N PHE A 262 -8.41 -7.36 -14.35
CA PHE A 262 -6.96 -7.31 -14.42
C PHE A 262 -6.39 -7.98 -15.69
N ASN A 263 -6.92 -9.13 -16.08
CA ASN A 263 -6.54 -9.81 -17.32
C ASN A 263 -6.96 -9.01 -18.55
N THR A 264 -8.14 -8.38 -18.52
CA THR A 264 -8.62 -7.52 -19.60
C THR A 264 -7.67 -6.34 -19.79
N ILE A 265 -7.29 -5.64 -18.71
CA ILE A 265 -6.32 -4.54 -18.77
C ILE A 265 -5.01 -5.01 -19.37
N GLN A 266 -4.45 -6.13 -18.89
CA GLN A 266 -3.20 -6.70 -19.42
C GLN A 266 -3.28 -7.03 -20.92
N GLY A 267 -4.46 -7.41 -21.42
CA GLY A 267 -4.71 -7.66 -22.84
C GLY A 267 -4.82 -6.40 -23.71
N MET A 268 -4.95 -5.21 -23.12
CA MET A 268 -5.03 -3.93 -23.84
C MET A 268 -3.63 -3.46 -24.26
N THR A 269 -2.96 -4.19 -25.16
CA THR A 269 -1.54 -4.00 -25.52
C THR A 269 -1.18 -2.62 -26.09
N ASN A 270 -2.16 -1.87 -26.60
CA ASN A 270 -1.94 -0.49 -27.04
C ASN A 270 -1.77 0.49 -25.86
N TRP A 271 -2.28 0.11 -24.69
CA TRP A 271 -2.23 0.89 -23.46
C TRP A 271 -1.14 0.41 -22.50
N VAL A 272 -0.90 -0.90 -22.40
CA VAL A 272 -0.01 -1.49 -21.40
C VAL A 272 1.47 -1.31 -21.76
N GLN A 273 2.30 -1.00 -20.76
CA GLN A 273 3.75 -1.00 -20.92
C GLN A 273 4.29 -2.44 -20.92
N SER A 274 5.12 -2.76 -21.92
CA SER A 274 5.82 -4.04 -22.02
C SER A 274 7.34 -3.82 -22.19
N PRO A 275 8.20 -4.51 -21.41
CA PRO A 275 7.86 -5.44 -20.34
C PRO A 275 7.20 -4.74 -19.13
N SER A 276 6.38 -5.51 -18.39
CA SER A 276 5.78 -5.02 -17.15
C SER A 276 6.82 -4.85 -16.04
N SER A 277 6.54 -3.95 -15.10
CA SER A 277 7.36 -3.63 -13.93
C SER A 277 6.45 -3.01 -12.85
N THR A 278 7.03 -2.44 -11.80
CA THR A 278 6.32 -1.66 -10.78
C THR A 278 6.90 -0.25 -10.70
N LYS A 279 6.13 0.70 -10.15
CA LYS A 279 6.62 2.05 -9.81
C LYS A 279 7.92 2.01 -9.03
N THR A 280 8.02 1.17 -8.00
CA THR A 280 9.23 1.03 -7.18
C THR A 280 10.39 0.48 -8.00
N ALA A 281 10.20 -0.59 -8.77
CA ALA A 281 11.25 -1.14 -9.62
C ALA A 281 11.74 -0.11 -10.66
N TRP A 282 10.83 0.68 -11.24
CA TRP A 282 11.16 1.76 -12.17
C TRP A 282 12.09 2.81 -11.54
N VAL A 283 11.81 3.25 -10.31
CA VAL A 283 12.64 4.23 -9.58
C VAL A 283 14.09 3.77 -9.45
N TYR A 284 14.32 2.50 -9.09
CA TYR A 284 15.67 1.93 -8.97
C TYR A 284 16.33 1.65 -10.33
N GLN A 285 15.54 1.49 -11.39
CA GLN A 285 16.04 1.28 -12.75
C GLN A 285 16.31 2.58 -13.50
N TYR A 286 15.82 3.73 -13.02
CA TYR A 286 16.01 5.03 -13.66
C TYR A 286 17.49 5.40 -13.80
N GLN A 287 18.30 5.13 -12.77
CA GLN A 287 19.77 5.11 -12.86
C GLN A 287 20.29 3.79 -12.28
N PRO A 288 20.53 2.76 -13.10
CA PRO A 288 20.90 1.42 -12.61
C PRO A 288 22.18 1.37 -11.76
N SER A 289 23.07 2.36 -11.91
CA SER A 289 24.28 2.50 -11.11
C SER A 289 24.02 2.91 -9.65
N PHE A 290 22.82 3.38 -9.31
CA PHE A 290 22.50 3.88 -7.97
C PHE A 290 22.76 2.82 -6.89
N CYS A 291 22.42 1.54 -7.14
CA CYS A 291 22.59 0.45 -6.16
C CYS A 291 23.92 -0.29 -6.24
N SER A 292 24.79 -0.03 -7.22
CA SER A 292 25.97 -0.86 -7.49
C SER A 292 27.30 -0.28 -7.00
N GLY A 293 27.29 0.92 -6.42
CA GLY A 293 28.49 1.64 -6.01
C GLY A 293 29.27 2.12 -7.23
N GLN A 294 29.95 3.26 -7.09
CA GLN A 294 31.13 3.52 -7.92
C GLN A 294 32.36 2.96 -7.20
#